data_AF-A0A7Y5MQJ0-F1
#
_entry.id   AF-A0A7Y5MQJ0-F1
#
_cell.length_a   1.000
_cell.length_b   1.000
_cell.length_c   1.000
_cell.angle_alpha   90.00
_cell.angle_beta   90.00
_cell.angle_gamma   90.00
#
_symmetry.space_group_name_H-M   'P 1'
#
loop_
_entity.id
_entity.type
_entity.pdbx_description
1 polymer ?
#
loop_
_entity_poly.entity_id
_entity_poly.type
_entity_poly.pdbx_seq_one_letter_code
_entity_poly.pdbx_strand_id
1 'polypeptide(L)' 'MRVYVEKEIAGRNLVIETGLMAKQANGSVTVRYGDTMVLACAVMDSKPREG' A
#
# COMPACT_ATOMS: atom_id res chain seq x y z
N MET A 1 -7.10 -11.93 -1.19
CA MET A 1 -8.35 -11.13 -1.14
C MET A 1 -7.98 -9.67 -1.38
N ARG A 2 -8.71 -8.97 -2.25
CA ARG A 2 -8.50 -7.53 -2.49
C ARG A 2 -9.29 -6.75 -1.43
N VAL A 3 -8.67 -5.77 -0.79
CA VAL A 3 -9.33 -4.90 0.19
C VAL A 3 -9.14 -3.46 -0.24
N TYR A 4 -10.22 -2.69 -0.19
CA TYR A 4 -10.29 -1.29 -0.58
C TYR A 4 -10.92 -0.52 0.56
N VAL A 5 -10.27 0.55 0.99
CA VAL A 5 -10.81 1.49 1.98
C VAL A 5 -10.63 2.92 1.47
N GLU A 6 -11.61 3.77 1.77
CA GLU A 6 -11.58 5.16 1.36
C GLU A 6 -12.00 6.10 2.49
N LYS A 7 -11.45 7.31 2.46
CA LYS A 7 -11.84 8.40 3.36
C LYS A 7 -11.61 9.74 2.69
N GLU A 8 -12.53 10.67 2.88
CA GLU A 8 -12.32 12.06 2.45
C GLU A 8 -11.34 12.75 3.42
N ILE A 9 -10.30 13.37 2.86
CA ILE A 9 -9.31 14.18 3.58
C ILE A 9 -9.07 15.46 2.77
N ALA A 10 -9.31 16.63 3.38
CA ALA A 10 -9.12 17.94 2.74
C ALA A 10 -9.80 18.04 1.35
N GLY A 11 -11.07 17.62 1.27
CA GLY A 11 -11.89 17.71 0.06
C GLY A 11 -11.52 16.76 -1.07
N ARG A 12 -10.68 15.75 -0.81
CA ARG A 12 -10.29 14.73 -1.79
C ARG A 12 -10.36 13.35 -1.16
N ASN A 13 -10.69 12.33 -1.96
CA ASN A 13 -10.70 10.95 -1.50
C ASN A 13 -9.28 10.42 -1.41
N LEU A 14 -8.87 10.03 -0.20
CA LEU A 14 -7.74 9.15 0.04
C LEU A 14 -8.24 7.71 -0.06
N VAL A 15 -7.68 6.98 -1.01
CA VAL A 15 -8.00 5.60 -1.30
C VAL A 15 -6.78 4.74 -1.01
N ILE A 16 -6.97 3.67 -0.24
CA ILE A 16 -5.92 2.68 0.05
C ILE A 16 -6.43 1.31 -0.35
N GLU A 17 -5.64 0.62 -1.16
CA GLU A 17 -5.99 -0.69 -1.68
C GLU A 17 -4.84 -1.69 -1.49
N THR A 18 -5.15 -2.91 -1.05
CA THR A 18 -4.17 -4.01 -0.96
C THR A 18 -4.65 -5.26 -1.71
N GLY A 19 -3.70 -6.11 -2.10
CA GLY A 19 -3.97 -7.39 -2.77
C GLY A 19 -4.07 -7.33 -4.30
N LEU A 20 -3.93 -6.15 -4.90
CA LEU A 20 -3.93 -5.95 -6.35
C LEU A 20 -2.59 -6.28 -7.00
N MET A 21 -1.50 -5.67 -6.50
CA MET A 21 -0.16 -5.71 -7.08
C MET A 21 0.89 -6.13 -6.07
N ALA A 22 2.13 -6.36 -6.52
CA ALA A 22 3.30 -6.62 -5.67
C ALA A 22 3.08 -7.73 -4.61
N LYS A 23 2.43 -8.84 -5.00
CA LYS A 23 2.10 -9.97 -4.11
C LYS A 23 3.32 -10.75 -3.59
N GLN A 24 4.50 -10.47 -4.10
CA GLN A 24 5.77 -11.05 -3.64
C GLN A 24 6.34 -10.28 -2.42
N ALA A 25 5.89 -9.05 -2.17
CA ALA A 25 6.29 -8.32 -0.97
C ALA A 25 5.58 -8.89 0.27
N ASN A 26 6.17 -8.73 1.45
CA ASN A 26 5.52 -9.10 2.71
C ASN A 26 4.25 -8.27 2.94
N GLY A 27 4.25 -7.01 2.52
CA GLY A 27 3.07 -6.16 2.46
C GLY A 27 3.15 -5.16 1.32
N SER A 28 2.03 -4.87 0.67
CA SER A 28 1.94 -3.85 -0.36
C SER A 28 0.57 -3.18 -0.39
N VAL A 29 0.58 -1.88 -0.73
CA VAL A 29 -0.63 -1.07 -0.92
C VAL A 29 -0.46 -0.16 -2.13
N THR A 30 -1.54 0.01 -2.88
CA THR A 30 -1.70 1.11 -3.83
C THR A 30 -2.50 2.20 -3.14
N VAL A 31 -1.91 3.39 -3.00
CA VAL A 31 -2.55 4.57 -2.40
C VAL A 31 -2.82 5.58 -3.50
N ARG A 32 -4.04 6.12 -3.55
CA ARG A 32 -4.40 7.21 -4.47
C ARG A 32 -5.01 8.37 -3.69
N TYR A 33 -4.59 9.59 -4.01
CA TYR A 33 -5.14 10.81 -3.45
C TYR A 33 -5.28 11.85 -4.56
N GLY A 34 -6.52 12.12 -4.98
CA GLY A 34 -6.79 12.81 -6.24
C GLY A 34 -6.18 12.04 -7.42
N ASP A 35 -5.41 12.73 -8.26
CA ASP A 35 -4.77 12.15 -9.45
C ASP A 35 -3.41 11.50 -9.18
N THR A 36 -2.88 11.63 -7.96
CA THR A 36 -1.58 11.06 -7.59
C THR A 36 -1.75 9.65 -7.06
N MET A 37 -0.94 8.71 -7.55
CA MET A 37 -0.93 7.32 -7.11
C MET A 37 0.48 6.89 -6.70
N VAL A 38 0.58 6.15 -5.60
CA VAL A 38 1.81 5.57 -5.07
C VAL A 38 1.60 4.08 -4.83
N LEU A 39 2.51 3.24 -5.35
CA LEU A 39 2.63 1.84 -4.94
C LEU A 39 3.71 1.76 -3.86
N ALA A 40 3.31 1.40 -2.64
CA ALA A 40 4.22 1.18 -1.53
C ALA A 40 4.39 -0.32 -1.27
N CYS A 41 5.65 -0.76 -1.16
CA CYS A 41 6.03 -2.14 -0.87
C CYS A 41 6.89 -2.16 0.39
N ALA A 42 6.54 -3.02 1.35
CA ALA A 42 7.35 -3.31 2.51
C ALA A 42 7.89 -4.74 2.38
N VAL A 43 9.21 -4.87 2.41
CA VAL A 43 9.91 -6.14 2.36
C VAL A 43 10.82 -6.27 3.58
N MET A 44 10.84 -7.46 4.16
CA MET A 44 11.71 -7.80 5.28
C MET A 44 12.31 -9.17 5.06
N ASP A 45 13.56 -9.34 5.48
CA ASP A 45 14.13 -10.66 5.60
C ASP A 45 13.46 -11.41 6.76
N SER A 46 13.33 -12.72 6.61
CA SER A 46 12.93 -13.64 7.67
C SER A 46 13.92 -13.67 8.85
N LYS A 47 15.16 -13.22 8.64
CA LYS A 47 16.20 -13.18 9.67
C LYS A 47 16.67 -11.74 9.91
N PRO A 48 16.91 -11.34 11.17
CA PRO A 48 17.58 -10.08 11.47
C PRO A 48 18.97 -10.03 10.80
N ARG A 49 19.43 -8.85 10.42
CA ARG A 49 20.80 -8.66 9.95
C ARG A 49 21.75 -8.75 11.14
N GLU A 50 22.85 -9.48 10.96
CA GLU A 50 23.98 -9.40 11.88
C GLU A 50 24.64 -8.01 11.70
N GLY A 51 24.78 -7.29 12.81
CA GLY A 51 25.39 -5.96 12.88
C GLY A 51 26.84 -6.02 13.30
#